data_AF-A0A2I1P7T4-F1
#
_entry.id   AF-A0A2I1P7T4-F1
#
_cell.length_a   1.000
_cell.length_b   1.000
_cell.length_c   1.000
_cell.angle_alpha   90.00
_cell.angle_beta   90.00
_cell.angle_gamma   90.00
#
_symmetry.space_group_name_H-M   'P 1'
#
loop_
_entity.id
_entity.type
_entity.pdbx_description
1 polymer ?
#
loop_
_entity_poly.entity_id
_entity_poly.type
_entity_poly.pdbx_seq_one_letter_code
_entity_poly.pdbx_strand_id
1 'polypeptide(L)' 'AAKYLASDLQSSVADRCLQLFGGYGFMREYPISRMYTDARVQRIYGGTNEIMKLLIAREFKQD' A
#
# COMPACT_ATOMS: atom_id res chain seq x y z
N ALA A 1 -1.44 12.05 -8.03
CA ALA A 1 -1.86 11.96 -6.60
C ALA A 1 -2.62 10.69 -6.22
N ALA A 2 -3.68 10.31 -6.96
CA ALA A 2 -4.59 9.21 -6.57
C ALA A 2 -3.90 7.86 -6.27
N LYS A 3 -3.00 7.39 -7.15
CA LYS A 3 -2.28 6.11 -6.97
C LYS A 3 -1.49 6.06 -5.66
N TYR A 4 -0.76 7.13 -5.35
CA TYR A 4 0.02 7.23 -4.12
C TYR A 4 -0.88 7.05 -2.90
N LEU A 5 -1.95 7.86 -2.80
CA LEU A 5 -2.87 7.82 -1.68
C LEU A 5 -3.57 6.46 -1.55
N ALA A 6 -4.07 5.91 -2.65
CA ALA A 6 -4.78 4.63 -2.64
C ALA A 6 -3.88 3.47 -2.20
N SER A 7 -2.68 3.36 -2.76
CA SER A 7 -1.74 2.27 -2.42
C SER A 7 -1.17 2.39 -1.00
N ASP A 8 -0.98 3.61 -0.50
CA ASP A 8 -0.53 3.85 0.88
C ASP A 8 -1.63 3.50 1.90
N LEU A 9 -2.86 3.95 1.63
CA LEU A 9 -4.05 3.62 2.44
C LEU A 9 -4.31 2.12 2.46
N GLN A 10 -4.29 1.46 1.29
CA GLN A 10 -4.49 0.01 1.20
C GLN A 10 -3.46 -0.75 2.04
N SER A 11 -2.18 -0.34 1.96
CA SER A 11 -1.12 -0.97 2.75
C SER A 11 -1.37 -0.80 4.26
N SER A 12 -1.77 0.40 4.71
CA SER A 12 -2.06 0.67 6.12
C SER A 12 -3.28 -0.10 6.64
N VAL A 13 -4.35 -0.17 5.85
CA VAL A 13 -5.58 -0.88 6.22
C VAL A 13 -5.32 -2.40 6.28
N ALA A 14 -4.64 -2.96 5.28
CA ALA A 14 -4.33 -4.39 5.26
C ALA A 14 -3.46 -4.80 6.45
N ASP A 15 -2.48 -3.97 6.83
CA ASP A 15 -1.62 -4.18 8.00
C ASP A 15 -2.43 -4.19 9.31
N ARG A 16 -3.30 -3.19 9.51
CA ARG A 16 -4.18 -3.13 10.69
C ARG A 16 -5.15 -4.31 10.75
N CYS A 17 -5.71 -4.72 9.62
CA CYS A 17 -6.56 -5.90 9.56
C CYS A 17 -5.78 -7.17 9.91
N LEU A 18 -4.55 -7.34 9.40
CA LEU A 18 -3.70 -8.47 9.75
C LEU A 18 -3.41 -8.51 11.26
N GLN A 19 -3.09 -7.35 11.86
CA GLN A 19 -2.85 -7.24 13.30
C GLN A 19 -4.03 -7.74 14.15
N LEU A 20 -5.28 -7.50 13.72
CA LEU A 20 -6.49 -7.97 14.43
C LEU A 20 -6.63 -9.50 14.42
N PHE A 21 -6.10 -10.18 13.40
CA PHE A 21 -6.09 -11.64 13.34
C PHE A 21 -4.95 -12.26 14.16
N GLY A 22 -4.03 -11.46 14.70
CA GLY A 22 -2.88 -11.94 15.47
C GLY A 22 -2.04 -12.95 14.68
N GLY A 23 -1.58 -14.02 15.34
CA GLY A 23 -0.78 -15.07 14.68
C GLY A 23 -1.50 -15.76 13.52
N TYR A 24 -2.83 -15.88 13.59
CA TYR A 24 -3.64 -16.43 12.50
C TYR A 24 -3.58 -15.57 11.24
N GLY A 25 -3.36 -14.27 11.37
CA GLY A 25 -3.21 -13.35 10.25
C GLY A 25 -2.02 -13.67 9.33
N PHE A 26 -1.04 -14.44 9.83
CA PHE A 26 0.12 -14.91 9.06
C PHE A 26 -0.08 -16.31 8.45
N MET A 27 -1.18 -16.99 8.76
CA MET A 27 -1.49 -18.32 8.24
C MET A 27 -2.24 -18.21 6.89
N ARG A 28 -1.94 -19.09 5.93
CA ARG A 28 -2.49 -19.00 4.56
C ARG A 28 -3.97 -19.37 4.46
N GLU A 29 -4.50 -20.01 5.50
CA GLU A 29 -5.89 -20.38 5.70
C GLU A 29 -6.79 -19.16 5.86
N TYR A 30 -6.24 -18.03 6.34
CA TYR A 30 -6.97 -16.77 6.48
C TYR A 30 -6.65 -15.84 5.30
N PRO A 31 -7.67 -15.34 4.57
CA PRO A 31 -7.47 -14.51 3.38
C PRO A 31 -6.63 -13.25 3.60
N ILE A 32 -6.62 -12.73 4.83
CA ILE A 32 -5.87 -11.53 5.20
C ILE A 32 -4.36 -11.64 4.94
N SER A 33 -3.78 -12.83 5.08
CA SER A 33 -2.35 -13.05 4.82
C SER A 33 -2.00 -12.71 3.36
N ARG A 34 -2.81 -13.18 2.41
CA ARG A 34 -2.67 -12.89 0.99
C ARG A 34 -2.96 -11.42 0.68
N MET A 35 -4.02 -10.86 1.25
CA MET A 35 -4.37 -9.45 1.03
C MET A 35 -3.25 -8.51 1.47
N TYR A 36 -2.58 -8.81 2.59
CA TYR A 36 -1.41 -8.06 3.05
C TYR A 36 -0.23 -8.15 2.07
N THR A 37 0.10 -9.36 1.59
CA THR A 37 1.19 -9.52 0.61
C THR A 37 0.87 -8.85 -0.73
N ASP A 38 -0.37 -8.93 -1.19
CA ASP A 38 -0.82 -8.31 -2.44
C ASP A 38 -0.85 -6.78 -2.32
N ALA A 39 -1.23 -6.24 -1.15
CA ALA A 39 -1.17 -4.81 -0.87
C ALA A 39 0.28 -4.28 -0.89
N ARG A 40 1.27 -5.09 -0.52
CA ARG A 40 2.67 -4.65 -0.44
C ARG A 40 3.24 -4.24 -1.79
N VAL A 41 2.93 -4.97 -2.87
CA VAL A 41 3.47 -4.69 -4.21
C VAL A 41 2.89 -3.41 -4.83
N GLN A 42 1.71 -2.99 -4.38
CA GLN A 42 1.00 -1.80 -4.89
C GLN A 42 1.82 -0.52 -4.78
N ARG A 43 2.66 -0.42 -3.73
CA ARG A 43 3.54 0.73 -3.51
C ARG A 43 4.79 0.74 -4.40
N ILE A 44 5.05 -0.33 -5.15
CA ILE A 44 6.25 -0.52 -5.97
C ILE A 44 5.93 -0.41 -7.46
N TYR A 45 4.98 -1.22 -7.93
CA TYR A 45 4.71 -1.34 -9.36
C TYR A 45 3.97 -0.11 -9.92
N GLY A 46 3.99 0.07 -11.25
CA GLY A 46 3.38 1.25 -11.89
C GLY A 46 3.96 2.59 -11.42
N GLY A 47 5.21 2.57 -10.90
CA GLY A 47 5.89 3.69 -10.26
C GLY A 47 5.77 3.64 -8.74
N THR A 48 6.91 3.70 -8.04
CA THR A 48 6.93 3.65 -6.58
C THR A 48 6.21 4.83 -5.96
N ASN A 49 5.79 4.72 -4.71
CA ASN A 49 5.16 5.84 -4.01
C ASN A 49 6.10 7.06 -3.90
N GLU A 50 7.41 6.84 -3.83
CA GLU A 50 8.43 7.89 -3.86
C GLU A 50 8.48 8.60 -5.21
N ILE A 51 8.40 7.86 -6.32
CA ILE A 51 8.28 8.44 -7.66
C ILE A 51 6.99 9.24 -7.79
N MET A 52 5.87 8.73 -7.29
CA MET A 52 4.60 9.47 -7.30
C MET A 52 4.70 10.78 -6.52
N LYS A 53 5.33 10.77 -5.34
CA LYS A 53 5.60 11.99 -4.54
C LYS A 53 6.47 12.97 -5.32
N LEU A 54 7.52 12.50 -5.99
CA LEU A 54 8.41 13.32 -6.81
C LEU A 54 7.65 13.99 -7.97
N LEU A 55 6.79 13.24 -8.68
CA LEU A 55 6.00 13.77 -9.79
C LEU A 55 5.01 14.84 -9.32
N ILE A 56 4.29 14.56 -8.22
CA ILE A 56 3.36 15.52 -7.60
C ILE A 56 4.11 16.80 -7.18
N ALA A 57 5.28 16.66 -6.55
CA ALA A 57 6.08 17.81 -6.13
C ALA A 57 6.63 18.64 -7.30
N ARG A 58 6.88 18.01 -8.46
CA ARG A 58 7.28 18.72 -9.69
C ARG A 58 6.13 19.52 -10.28
N GLU A 59 4.93 18.94 -10.30
CA GLU A 59 3.70 19.60 -10.78
C GLU A 59 3.45 20.89 -9.99
N PHE A 60 3.53 20.84 -8.65
CA PHE A 60 3.39 22.03 -7.79
C PHE A 60 4.47 23.11 -7.94
N LYS A 61 5.62 22.81 -8.55
CA LYS A 61 6.73 23.77 -8.75
C LYS A 61 6.78 24.35 -10.16
N GLN A 62 5.95 23.84 -11.07
CA GLN A 62 5.85 24.33 -12.44
C GLN A 62 4.81 25.45 -12.61
N ASP A 63 3.99 25.68 -11.58
CA ASP A 63 3.19 26.89 -11.35
C ASP A 63 4.01 27.96 -10.61
#